data_AF-A0A939XSE8-F1
#
_entry.id   AF-A0A939XSE8-F1
#
_cell.length_a   1.000
_cell.length_b   1.000
_cell.length_c   1.000
_cell.angle_alpha   90.00
_cell.angle_beta   90.00
_cell.angle_gamma   90.00
#
_symmetry.space_group_name_H-M   'P 1'
#
loop_
_entity.id
_entity.type
_entity.pdbx_description
1 polymer ?
#
loop_
_entity_poly.entity_id
_entity_poly.type
_entity_poly.pdbx_seq_one_letter_code
_entity_poly.pdbx_strand_id
1 'polypeptide(L)' 'FKKRQSLIKPIQDDIYNACKKVCEERGFQVIFDRASSQSIIFASPRIDVSNEILEKMGYK' A
#
# COMPACT_ATOMS: atom_id res chain seq x y z
N PHE A 1 16.38 -7.26 16.86
CA PHE A 1 15.54 -7.76 15.76
C PHE A 1 14.05 -7.91 16.14
N LYS A 2 13.69 -8.74 17.12
CA LYS A 2 12.28 -8.98 17.51
C LYS A 2 11.48 -7.72 17.87
N LYS A 3 12.09 -6.77 18.60
CA LYS A 3 11.43 -5.52 19.02
C LYS A 3 11.14 -4.56 17.86
N ARG A 4 11.94 -4.59 16.78
CA ARG A 4 11.66 -3.81 15.57
C ARG A 4 10.48 -4.42 14.81
N GLN A 5 10.44 -5.75 14.72
CA GLN A 5 9.36 -6.46 14.04
C GLN A 5 8.01 -6.26 14.73
N SER A 6 7.96 -6.27 16.07
CA SER A 6 6.73 -6.03 16.82
C SER A 6 6.18 -4.60 16.67
N LEU A 7 7.03 -3.63 16.35
CA LEU A 7 6.62 -2.24 16.12
C LEU A 7 6.21 -1.98 14.66
N ILE A 8 6.80 -2.71 13.71
CA ILE A 8 6.52 -2.56 12.27
C ILE A 8 5.30 -3.40 11.84
N LYS A 9 5.06 -4.54 12.49
CA LYS A 9 3.98 -5.45 12.12
C LYS A 9 2.60 -4.77 12.10
N PRO A 10 2.21 -3.94 13.09
CA PRO A 10 0.91 -3.28 13.09
C PRO A 10 0.71 -2.37 11.87
N ILE A 11 1.68 -1.51 11.57
CA ILE A 11 1.57 -0.58 10.43
C ILE A 11 1.56 -1.32 9.09
N GLN A 12 2.26 -2.46 8.97
CA GLN A 12 2.19 -3.30 7.77
C GLN A 12 0.80 -3.93 7.58
N ASP A 13 0.19 -4.37 8.68
CA ASP A 13 -1.16 -4.96 8.63
C ASP A 13 -2.21 -3.87 8.30
N ASP A 14 -2.04 -2.64 8.79
CA ASP A 14 -2.89 -1.49 8.43
C ASP A 14 -2.77 -1.13 6.94
N ILE A 15 -1.54 -1.04 6.40
CA ILE A 15 -1.29 -0.78 4.98
C ILE A 15 -1.95 -1.88 4.13
N TYR A 16 -1.78 -3.15 4.51
CA TYR A 16 -2.37 -4.27 3.80
C TYR A 16 -3.90 -4.16 3.73
N ASN A 17 -4.55 -3.86 4.85
CA ASN A 17 -6.00 -3.70 4.91
C ASN A 17 -6.49 -2.50 4.10
N ALA A 18 -5.75 -1.38 4.11
CA ALA A 18 -6.08 -0.22 3.29
C ALA A 18 -5.97 -0.52 1.79
N CYS A 19 -4.86 -1.16 1.36
CA CYS A 19 -4.70 -1.63 -0.02
C CYS A 19 -5.84 -2.54 -0.46
N LYS A 20 -6.22 -3.53 0.38
CA LYS A 20 -7.31 -4.45 0.07
C LYS A 20 -8.64 -3.71 -0.15
N LYS A 21 -8.98 -2.76 0.72
CA LYS A 21 -10.21 -1.95 0.59
C LYS A 21 -10.22 -1.14 -0.70
N VAL A 22 -9.12 -0.45 -1.02
CA VAL A 22 -9.00 0.31 -2.28
C VAL A 22 -9.15 -0.61 -3.48
N CYS A 23 -8.52 -1.79 -3.43
CA CYS A 23 -8.59 -2.79 -4.49
C CYS A 23 -10.04 -3.25 -4.75
N GLU A 24 -10.79 -3.55 -3.68
CA GLU A 24 -12.19 -3.97 -3.76
C GLU A 24 -13.12 -2.84 -4.24
N GLU A 25 -12.97 -1.62 -3.71
CA GLU A 25 -13.80 -0.47 -4.06
C GLU A 25 -13.61 0.00 -5.51
N ARG A 26 -12.37 -0.06 -6.01
CA ARG A 26 -12.03 0.34 -7.39
C ARG A 26 -12.15 -0.81 -8.39
N GLY A 27 -12.36 -2.03 -7.90
CA GLY A 27 -12.36 -3.24 -8.73
C GLY A 27 -11.00 -3.53 -9.37
N PHE A 28 -9.90 -3.19 -8.69
CA PHE A 28 -8.57 -3.62 -9.10
C PHE A 28 -8.35 -5.09 -8.77
N GLN A 29 -7.48 -5.74 -9.56
CA GLN A 29 -7.11 -7.14 -9.33
C GLN A 29 -5.84 -7.24 -8.49
N VAL A 30 -5.00 -6.20 -8.52
CA VAL A 30 -3.68 -6.19 -7.88
C VAL A 30 -3.23 -4.75 -7.63
N ILE A 31 -2.49 -4.55 -6.54
CA ILE A 31 -1.74 -3.32 -6.24
C ILE A 31 -0.27 -3.71 -6.14
N PHE A 32 0.59 -2.99 -6.86
CA PHE A 32 2.04 -3.20 -6.82
C PHE A 32 2.71 -2.07 -6.02
N ASP A 33 3.62 -2.44 -5.12
CA ASP A 33 4.52 -1.48 -4.49
C ASP A 33 5.66 -1.12 -5.45
N ARG A 34 5.60 0.11 -5.98
CA ARG A 34 6.63 0.63 -6.89
C ARG A 34 7.99 0.79 -6.22
N ALA A 35 8.05 1.12 -4.93
CA ALA A 35 9.30 1.45 -4.26
C ALA A 35 10.15 0.21 -3.94
N SER A 36 9.50 -0.91 -3.63
CA SER A 36 10.19 -2.19 -3.36
C SER A 36 10.28 -3.11 -4.58
N SER A 37 9.53 -2.84 -5.65
CA SER A 37 9.55 -3.69 -6.84
C SER A 37 10.83 -3.50 -7.66
N GLN A 38 11.57 -4.60 -7.87
CA GLN A 38 12.77 -4.62 -8.70
C GLN A 38 12.46 -4.59 -10.21
N SER A 39 11.22 -4.91 -10.61
CA SER A 39 10.83 -5.08 -12.01
C SER A 39 10.09 -3.88 -12.59
N ILE A 40 9.64 -2.92 -11.78
CA ILE A 40 8.91 -1.74 -12.25
C ILE A 40 9.90 -0.61 -12.53
N ILE A 41 10.24 -0.41 -13.80
CA ILE A 41 11.12 0.69 -14.25
C ILE A 41 10.33 2.01 -14.34
N PHE A 42 9.08 1.94 -14.80
CA PHE A 42 8.19 3.10 -14.91
C PHE A 42 6.74 2.67 -14.70
N ALA A 43 6.00 3.44 -13.91
CA ALA A 43 4.56 3.35 -13.76
C ALA A 43 3.98 4.76 -13.93
N SER A 44 2.91 4.89 -14.71
CA SER A 44 2.27 6.19 -14.92
C SER A 44 1.75 6.73 -13.58
N PRO A 45 1.92 8.03 -13.26
CA PRO A 45 1.32 8.63 -12.07
C PRO A 45 -0.21 8.50 -12.04
N ARG A 46 -0.86 8.28 -13.19
CA ARG A 46 -2.32 8.10 -13.28
C ARG A 46 -2.83 6.82 -12.62
N ILE A 47 -1.97 5.83 -12.43
CA ILE A 47 -2.32 4.57 -11.74
C ILE A 47 -1.82 4.55 -10.30
N ASP A 48 -1.27 5.67 -9.81
CA ASP A 48 -0.78 5.79 -8.44
C ASP A 48 -1.96 6.01 -7.48
N VAL A 49 -2.10 5.08 -6.53
CA VAL A 49 -3.18 5.06 -5.53
C VAL A 49 -2.64 5.33 -4.11
N SER A 50 -1.39 5.76 -3.99
CA SER A 50 -0.72 5.94 -2.68
C SER A 50 -1.49 6.89 -1.77
N ASN A 51 -1.98 8.02 -2.30
CA ASN A 51 -2.75 8.99 -1.52
C ASN A 51 -4.10 8.42 -1.05
N GLU A 52 -4.77 7.65 -1.90
CA GLU A 52 -6.04 7.01 -1.53
C GLU A 52 -5.84 5.99 -0.41
N ILE A 53 -4.74 5.22 -0.46
CA ILE A 53 -4.36 4.30 0.61
C ILE A 53 -4.09 5.07 1.91
N LEU A 54 -3.35 6.19 1.86
CA LEU A 54 -3.08 7.03 3.02
C LEU A 54 -4.36 7.61 3.64
N GLU A 55 -5.30 8.07 2.80
CA GLU A 55 -6.61 8.54 3.24
C GLU A 55 -7.41 7.42 3.94
N LYS A 56 -7.39 6.19 3.42
CA LYS A 56 -8.04 5.02 4.05
C LYS A 56 -7.42 4.65 5.39
N MET A 57 -6.15 4.98 5.59
CA MET A 57 -5.46 4.82 6.87
C MET A 57 -5.69 6.02 7.83
N GLY A 58 -6.39 7.07 7.38
CA GLY A 58 -6.70 8.25 8.18
C GLY A 58 -5.64 9.35 8.16
N TYR A 59 -4.68 9.28 7.23
CA TYR A 59 -3.65 10.31 7.05
C TYR A 59 -4.08 11.33 5.98
N LYS A 60 -3.70 12.61 6.19
CA LYS A 60 -3.88 13.72 5.25
C LYS A 60 -2.55 14.39 4.97
#